data_AF-A0A6B2C6Q1-F1
#
_entry.id   AF-A0A6B2C6Q1-F1
#
_cell.length_a   1.000
_cell.length_b   1.000
_cell.length_c   1.000
_cell.angle_alpha   90.00
_cell.angle_beta   90.00
_cell.angle_gamma   90.00
#
_symmetry.space_group_name_H-M   'P 1'
#
loop_
_entity.id
_entity.type
_entity.pdbx_description
1 polymer ?
#
loop_
_entity_poly.entity_id
_entity_poly.type
_entity_poly.pdbx_seq_one_letter_code
_entity_poly.pdbx_strand_id
1 'polypeptide(L)'
;MVRSCLKKNIYLSTFLLLTSILLSIYIATVVNAQEEVPRVLKVDVSSTTVYRGYQTIEVTAYIYLPPGSSLRTATGKTVLSGGGFRQELDMSLITLTTPVTVVVDNKSYDVTRLLLIRVPVSSAFPSGPATLSIIINGTAVMGNTTYDLSRTYTFKVTVLDDTPVNLRRQEALLSLERARTLYSLLEGLGVSIPSELRDYMAAASDLFSKADNLLYALGDVDTALRTYSDSKMFSERVVSNTLTILSAYMLSINNNIASINNSLINMNASINARLNAAETSLKSLSDSISTLSKNLETLAKTLNDYSSSLNNVISGINTNLKNTDSKIDNVVKMINDELNTKLSSFVDNINKNFNNINSILSAIQIALIVLGVAIIVVGAVGFIRR
;
A
#
# COMPACT_ATOMS: atom_id res chain seq x y z
N MET A 1 -89.23 -88.50 -17.81
CA MET A 1 -89.74 -87.37 -16.99
C MET A 1 -88.65 -86.36 -16.56
N VAL A 2 -87.34 -86.70 -16.54
CA VAL A 2 -86.26 -85.81 -16.05
C VAL A 2 -85.77 -84.77 -17.07
N ARG A 3 -85.92 -84.98 -18.39
CA ARG A 3 -85.45 -84.02 -19.42
C ARG A 3 -86.32 -82.77 -19.62
N SER A 4 -87.56 -82.77 -19.14
CA SER A 4 -88.49 -81.62 -19.29
C SER A 4 -88.30 -80.56 -18.20
N CYS A 5 -87.93 -80.95 -16.98
CA CYS A 5 -87.65 -80.00 -15.89
C CYS A 5 -86.32 -79.23 -16.07
N LEU A 6 -85.30 -79.83 -16.69
CA LEU A 6 -84.00 -79.14 -16.88
C LEU A 6 -84.08 -77.98 -17.88
N LYS A 7 -84.85 -78.12 -18.97
CA LYS A 7 -84.98 -77.03 -19.96
C LYS A 7 -85.71 -75.81 -19.40
N LYS A 8 -86.76 -76.01 -18.59
CA LYS A 8 -87.55 -74.90 -18.04
C LYS A 8 -86.76 -74.04 -17.04
N ASN A 9 -85.82 -74.64 -16.30
CA ASN A 9 -84.96 -73.93 -15.35
C ASN A 9 -83.84 -73.14 -16.02
N ILE A 10 -83.30 -73.65 -17.14
CA ILE A 10 -82.27 -72.94 -17.91
C ILE A 10 -82.85 -71.66 -18.53
N TYR A 11 -84.03 -71.71 -19.14
CA TYR A 11 -84.66 -70.52 -19.73
C TYR A 11 -85.00 -69.45 -18.69
N LEU A 12 -85.46 -69.84 -17.50
CA LEU A 12 -85.80 -68.90 -16.43
C LEU A 12 -84.53 -68.25 -15.83
N SER A 13 -83.45 -69.02 -15.66
CA SER A 13 -82.15 -68.52 -15.20
C SER A 13 -81.51 -67.57 -16.21
N THR A 14 -81.51 -67.91 -17.51
CA THR A 14 -80.98 -67.02 -18.55
C THR A 14 -81.82 -65.76 -18.70
N PHE A 15 -83.15 -65.84 -18.54
CA PHE A 15 -84.02 -64.66 -18.61
C PHE A 15 -83.80 -63.73 -17.42
N LEU A 16 -83.68 -64.26 -16.19
CA LEU A 16 -83.35 -63.48 -15.00
C LEU A 16 -81.97 -62.80 -15.12
N LEU A 17 -80.96 -63.52 -15.63
CA LEU A 17 -79.61 -62.98 -15.85
C LEU A 17 -79.61 -61.89 -16.93
N LEU A 18 -80.35 -62.08 -18.02
CA LEU A 18 -80.48 -61.06 -19.08
C LEU A 18 -81.20 -59.82 -18.56
N THR A 19 -82.27 -59.99 -17.78
CA THR A 19 -83.00 -58.87 -17.18
C THR A 19 -82.18 -58.15 -16.11
N SER A 20 -81.35 -58.85 -15.32
CA SER A 20 -80.46 -58.19 -14.36
C SER A 20 -79.33 -57.44 -15.06
N ILE A 21 -78.78 -57.99 -16.15
CA ILE A 21 -77.76 -57.34 -16.97
C ILE A 21 -78.36 -56.08 -17.64
N LEU A 22 -79.52 -56.20 -18.29
CA LEU A 22 -80.21 -55.06 -18.90
C LEU A 22 -80.61 -53.99 -17.88
N LEU A 23 -81.08 -54.38 -16.69
CA LEU A 23 -81.42 -53.45 -15.62
C LEU A 23 -80.16 -52.78 -15.04
N SER A 24 -79.04 -53.50 -14.92
CA SER A 24 -77.76 -52.92 -14.48
C SER A 24 -77.14 -52.00 -15.54
N ILE A 25 -77.30 -52.29 -16.83
CA ILE A 25 -76.91 -51.40 -17.93
C ILE A 25 -77.80 -50.16 -17.96
N TYR A 26 -79.11 -50.32 -17.75
CA TYR A 26 -80.06 -49.20 -17.71
C TYR A 26 -79.88 -48.31 -16.47
N ILE A 27 -79.62 -48.90 -15.29
CA ILE A 27 -79.27 -48.14 -14.09
C ILE A 27 -77.91 -47.45 -14.28
N ALA A 28 -76.93 -48.10 -14.91
CA ALA A 28 -75.64 -47.48 -15.21
C ALA A 28 -75.73 -46.33 -16.22
N THR A 29 -76.63 -46.39 -17.21
CA THR A 29 -76.85 -45.30 -18.17
C THR A 29 -77.68 -44.16 -17.60
N VAL A 30 -78.64 -44.45 -16.71
CA VAL A 30 -79.48 -43.42 -16.06
C VAL A 30 -78.75 -42.72 -14.90
N VAL A 31 -77.82 -43.40 -14.23
CA VAL A 31 -77.01 -42.78 -13.15
C VAL A 31 -75.93 -41.82 -13.71
N ASN A 32 -75.61 -41.86 -15.00
CA ASN A 32 -74.52 -41.06 -15.59
C ASN A 32 -74.95 -39.94 -16.56
N ALA A 33 -76.24 -39.76 -16.83
CA ALA A 33 -76.73 -38.63 -17.62
C ALA A 33 -77.17 -37.46 -16.71
N GLN A 34 -76.27 -37.01 -15.83
CA GLN A 34 -76.46 -35.74 -15.15
C GLN A 34 -76.25 -34.63 -16.18
N GLU A 35 -77.30 -33.86 -16.48
CA GLU A 35 -77.25 -32.76 -17.45
C GLU A 35 -76.09 -31.82 -17.10
N GLU A 36 -75.11 -31.73 -18.00
CA GLU A 36 -73.99 -30.82 -17.84
C GLU A 36 -74.51 -29.40 -18.02
N VAL A 37 -74.54 -28.63 -16.93
CA VAL A 37 -75.04 -27.26 -16.92
C VAL A 37 -73.90 -26.26 -16.78
N PRO A 38 -74.04 -25.03 -17.31
CA PRO A 38 -73.09 -23.96 -17.06
C PRO A 38 -72.87 -23.73 -15.56
N ARG A 39 -71.60 -23.68 -15.12
CA ARG A 39 -71.25 -23.45 -13.71
C ARG A 39 -69.79 -23.02 -13.52
N VAL A 40 -69.50 -22.45 -12.36
CA VAL A 40 -68.11 -22.36 -11.86
C VAL A 40 -67.69 -23.76 -11.41
N LEU A 41 -66.69 -24.34 -12.06
CA LEU A 41 -66.22 -25.70 -11.75
C LEU A 41 -65.37 -25.74 -10.50
N LYS A 42 -64.38 -24.85 -10.44
CA LYS A 42 -63.30 -24.90 -9.47
C LYS A 42 -62.73 -23.49 -9.30
N VAL A 43 -62.26 -23.19 -8.10
CA VAL A 43 -61.48 -22.01 -7.80
C VAL A 43 -60.17 -22.48 -7.19
N ASP A 44 -59.06 -22.10 -7.83
CA ASP A 44 -57.71 -22.39 -7.39
C ASP A 44 -57.05 -21.14 -6.81
N VAL A 45 -56.32 -21.33 -5.72
CA VAL A 45 -55.55 -20.30 -5.03
C VAL A 45 -54.11 -20.79 -4.93
N SER A 46 -53.16 -20.01 -5.43
CA SER A 46 -51.73 -20.37 -5.52
C SER A 46 -51.04 -20.59 -4.16
N SER A 47 -51.43 -19.82 -3.13
CA SER A 47 -50.92 -19.99 -1.77
C SER A 47 -51.94 -19.52 -0.73
N THR A 48 -51.95 -20.19 0.41
CA THR A 48 -52.69 -19.79 1.61
C THR A 48 -51.81 -19.21 2.70
N THR A 49 -50.49 -19.13 2.48
CA THR A 49 -49.53 -18.53 3.41
C THR A 49 -48.61 -17.60 2.64
N VAL A 50 -48.63 -16.31 2.97
CA VAL A 50 -47.93 -15.29 2.18
C VAL A 50 -47.32 -14.21 3.07
N TYR A 51 -46.12 -13.77 2.74
CA TYR A 51 -45.49 -12.61 3.37
C TYR A 51 -46.08 -11.32 2.82
N ARG A 52 -46.52 -10.45 3.73
CA ARG A 52 -46.98 -9.10 3.35
C ARG A 52 -45.86 -8.32 2.68
N GLY A 53 -46.21 -7.48 1.72
CA GLY A 53 -45.29 -6.60 0.99
C GLY A 53 -44.48 -7.25 -0.14
N TYR A 54 -44.41 -8.58 -0.21
CA TYR A 54 -43.58 -9.28 -1.20
C TYR A 54 -44.34 -10.28 -2.06
N GLN A 55 -45.34 -10.95 -1.50
CA GLN A 55 -46.05 -12.03 -2.20
C GLN A 55 -47.43 -11.60 -2.69
N THR A 56 -47.83 -12.25 -3.78
CA THR A 56 -49.17 -12.10 -4.36
C THR A 56 -49.88 -13.44 -4.33
N ILE A 57 -51.20 -13.43 -4.15
CA ILE A 57 -52.03 -14.62 -4.25
C ILE A 57 -52.66 -14.62 -5.63
N GLU A 58 -52.20 -15.51 -6.50
CA GLU A 58 -52.89 -15.79 -7.77
C GLU A 58 -54.15 -16.62 -7.53
N VAL A 59 -55.26 -16.16 -8.08
CA VAL A 59 -56.59 -16.78 -7.98
C VAL A 59 -57.12 -17.02 -9.38
N THR A 60 -57.50 -18.28 -9.66
CA THR A 60 -58.10 -18.68 -10.93
C THR A 60 -59.44 -19.36 -10.69
N ALA A 61 -60.52 -18.84 -11.27
CA ALA A 61 -61.82 -19.49 -11.28
C ALA A 61 -62.17 -20.00 -12.68
N TYR A 62 -62.47 -21.29 -12.78
CA TYR A 62 -62.75 -21.97 -14.04
C TYR A 62 -64.25 -21.98 -14.32
N ILE A 63 -64.68 -21.36 -15.41
CA ILE A 63 -66.09 -21.30 -15.82
C ILE A 63 -66.32 -22.31 -16.93
N TYR A 64 -67.15 -23.31 -16.64
CA TYR A 64 -67.51 -24.31 -17.62
C TYR A 64 -68.79 -23.96 -18.34
N LEU A 65 -68.73 -24.12 -19.65
CA LEU A 65 -69.81 -23.87 -20.59
C LEU A 65 -69.94 -25.14 -21.45
N PRO A 66 -70.95 -25.99 -21.20
CA PRO A 66 -71.20 -27.16 -22.03
C PRO A 66 -71.50 -26.77 -23.49
N PRO A 67 -71.34 -27.68 -24.46
CA PRO A 67 -71.69 -27.41 -25.85
C PRO A 67 -73.12 -26.88 -26.00
N GLY A 68 -73.31 -25.83 -26.79
CA GLY A 68 -74.62 -25.18 -26.98
C GLY A 68 -74.99 -24.16 -25.91
N SER A 69 -74.12 -23.91 -24.93
CA SER A 69 -74.26 -22.81 -23.98
C SER A 69 -73.44 -21.57 -24.38
N SER A 70 -73.84 -20.40 -23.87
CA SER A 70 -73.08 -19.16 -24.02
C SER A 70 -73.07 -18.35 -22.72
N LEU A 71 -71.94 -17.70 -22.46
CA LEU A 71 -71.78 -16.82 -21.32
C LEU A 71 -72.39 -15.45 -21.64
N ARG A 72 -73.29 -14.97 -20.78
CA ARG A 72 -73.82 -13.60 -20.88
C ARG A 72 -72.97 -12.62 -20.10
N THR A 73 -72.76 -12.93 -18.83
CA THR A 73 -71.99 -12.10 -17.90
C THR A 73 -71.21 -12.99 -16.95
N ALA A 74 -69.97 -12.61 -16.66
CA ALA A 74 -69.22 -13.12 -15.52
C ALA A 74 -68.34 -12.01 -14.99
N THR A 75 -68.51 -11.68 -13.72
CA THR A 75 -67.63 -10.82 -12.96
C THR A 75 -67.12 -11.60 -11.77
N GLY A 76 -65.86 -11.34 -11.41
CA GLY A 76 -65.26 -11.89 -10.21
C GLY A 76 -64.72 -10.76 -9.37
N LYS A 77 -64.76 -10.94 -8.05
CA LYS A 77 -64.17 -10.03 -7.09
C LYS A 77 -63.49 -10.84 -6.00
N THR A 78 -62.28 -10.46 -5.66
CA THR A 78 -61.58 -10.98 -4.48
C THR A 78 -61.69 -9.99 -3.34
N VAL A 79 -61.95 -10.49 -2.13
CA VAL A 79 -61.96 -9.72 -0.89
C VAL A 79 -61.00 -10.39 0.08
N LEU A 80 -59.85 -9.78 0.31
CA LEU A 80 -58.91 -10.19 1.36
C LEU A 80 -59.20 -9.37 2.62
N SER A 81 -59.56 -10.04 3.71
CA SER A 81 -59.89 -9.39 4.99
C SER A 81 -59.21 -10.05 6.18
N GLY A 82 -58.72 -9.25 7.12
CA GLY A 82 -58.00 -9.73 8.30
C GLY A 82 -57.53 -8.57 9.17
N GLY A 83 -57.56 -8.74 10.50
CA GLY A 83 -57.05 -7.73 11.44
C GLY A 83 -57.66 -6.32 11.32
N GLY A 84 -58.91 -6.20 10.85
CA GLY A 84 -59.57 -4.91 10.60
C GLY A 84 -59.24 -4.28 9.24
N PHE A 85 -58.37 -4.89 8.44
CA PHE A 85 -58.06 -4.47 7.07
C PHE A 85 -58.93 -5.22 6.07
N ARG A 86 -59.27 -4.54 4.95
CA ARG A 86 -60.07 -5.11 3.87
C ARG A 86 -59.61 -4.56 2.53
N GLN A 87 -59.25 -5.46 1.63
CA GLN A 87 -58.82 -5.16 0.27
C GLN A 87 -59.76 -5.85 -0.71
N GLU A 88 -60.37 -5.07 -1.61
CA GLU A 88 -61.17 -5.59 -2.72
C GLU A 88 -60.45 -5.37 -4.03
N LEU A 89 -60.48 -6.37 -4.91
CA LEU A 89 -59.97 -6.25 -6.27
C LEU A 89 -60.85 -7.04 -7.24
N ASP A 90 -61.09 -6.46 -8.41
CA ASP A 90 -61.89 -7.08 -9.47
C ASP A 90 -61.05 -8.04 -10.31
N MET A 91 -61.62 -9.20 -10.63
CA MET A 91 -60.99 -10.23 -11.44
C MET A 91 -61.21 -9.96 -12.93
N SER A 92 -60.23 -10.35 -13.74
CA SER A 92 -60.30 -10.22 -15.19
C SER A 92 -60.87 -11.49 -15.82
N LEU A 93 -61.87 -11.34 -16.71
CA LEU A 93 -62.39 -12.44 -17.52
C LEU A 93 -61.45 -12.68 -18.71
N ILE A 94 -60.92 -13.89 -18.79
CA ILE A 94 -59.99 -14.33 -19.83
C ILE A 94 -60.67 -15.39 -20.69
N THR A 95 -60.45 -15.28 -21.99
CA THR A 95 -60.90 -16.28 -22.98
C THR A 95 -59.69 -16.99 -23.53
N LEU A 96 -59.66 -18.29 -23.36
CA LEU A 96 -58.58 -19.14 -23.83
C LEU A 96 -58.78 -19.47 -25.30
N THR A 97 -57.70 -19.34 -26.08
CA THR A 97 -57.65 -19.80 -27.48
C THR A 97 -57.59 -21.31 -27.59
N THR A 98 -56.99 -21.96 -26.59
CA THR A 98 -56.92 -23.42 -26.47
C THR A 98 -57.60 -23.83 -25.16
N PRO A 99 -58.59 -24.74 -25.18
CA PRO A 99 -59.24 -25.21 -23.96
C PRO A 99 -58.25 -25.83 -22.97
N VAL A 100 -58.48 -25.62 -21.68
CA VAL A 100 -57.75 -26.29 -20.59
C VAL A 100 -58.64 -27.36 -19.99
N THR A 101 -58.15 -28.58 -19.91
CA THR A 101 -58.86 -29.70 -19.26
C THR A 101 -58.73 -29.59 -17.75
N VAL A 102 -59.86 -29.46 -17.05
CA VAL A 102 -59.96 -29.42 -15.59
C VAL A 102 -60.67 -30.66 -15.10
N VAL A 103 -60.09 -31.37 -14.12
CA VAL A 103 -60.69 -32.57 -13.53
C VAL A 103 -61.35 -32.21 -12.20
N VAL A 104 -62.65 -32.50 -12.09
CA VAL A 104 -63.44 -32.34 -10.85
C VAL A 104 -64.26 -33.61 -10.65
N ASP A 105 -64.19 -34.20 -9.46
CA ASP A 105 -64.93 -35.41 -9.07
C ASP A 105 -64.80 -36.56 -10.09
N ASN A 106 -63.56 -36.87 -10.51
CA ASN A 106 -63.21 -37.89 -11.52
C ASN A 106 -63.79 -37.65 -12.92
N LYS A 107 -64.26 -36.45 -13.23
CA LYS A 107 -64.75 -36.06 -14.56
C LYS A 107 -63.92 -34.93 -15.13
N SER A 108 -63.61 -35.03 -16.43
CA SER A 108 -62.81 -34.05 -17.17
C SER A 108 -63.72 -33.06 -17.88
N TYR A 109 -63.39 -31.78 -17.80
CA TYR A 109 -64.13 -30.68 -18.41
C TYR A 109 -63.19 -29.81 -19.21
N ASP A 110 -63.54 -29.49 -20.45
CA ASP A 110 -62.80 -28.53 -21.26
C ASP A 110 -63.27 -27.10 -20.97
N VAL A 111 -62.36 -26.27 -20.45
CA VAL A 111 -62.65 -24.92 -20.01
C VAL A 111 -61.99 -23.92 -20.96
N THR A 112 -62.79 -22.99 -21.47
CA THR A 112 -62.33 -21.90 -22.36
C THR A 112 -62.45 -20.51 -21.73
N ARG A 113 -63.08 -20.41 -20.55
CA ARG A 113 -63.32 -19.14 -19.86
C ARG A 113 -62.84 -19.23 -18.41
N LEU A 114 -62.07 -18.24 -17.97
CA LEU A 114 -61.60 -18.15 -16.59
C LEU A 114 -61.61 -16.72 -16.07
N LEU A 115 -61.84 -16.57 -14.77
CA LEU A 115 -61.59 -15.32 -14.06
C LEU A 115 -60.23 -15.43 -13.39
N LEU A 116 -59.34 -14.47 -13.63
CA LEU A 116 -57.97 -14.46 -13.13
C LEU A 116 -57.66 -13.15 -12.42
N ILE A 117 -56.94 -13.24 -11.31
CA ILE A 117 -56.33 -12.09 -10.66
C ILE A 117 -55.08 -12.48 -9.86
N ARG A 118 -54.15 -11.55 -9.73
CA ARG A 118 -53.08 -11.58 -8.72
C ARG A 118 -53.40 -10.57 -7.63
N VAL A 119 -53.62 -11.04 -6.42
CA VAL A 119 -53.96 -10.22 -5.25
C VAL A 119 -52.66 -9.85 -4.52
N PRO A 120 -52.12 -8.63 -4.67
CA PRO A 120 -50.96 -8.21 -3.90
C PRO A 120 -51.33 -8.04 -2.42
N VAL A 121 -50.54 -8.63 -1.53
CA VAL A 121 -50.68 -8.42 -0.09
C VAL A 121 -49.83 -7.21 0.29
N SER A 122 -50.48 -6.08 0.56
CA SER A 122 -49.79 -4.84 0.94
C SER A 122 -48.95 -5.03 2.21
N SER A 123 -47.81 -4.34 2.30
CA SER A 123 -47.00 -4.29 3.55
C SER A 123 -47.78 -3.68 4.72
N ALA A 124 -48.82 -2.88 4.46
CA ALA A 124 -49.71 -2.35 5.49
C ALA A 124 -50.75 -3.37 5.99
N PHE A 125 -50.85 -4.56 5.37
CA PHE A 125 -51.81 -5.58 5.78
C PHE A 125 -51.37 -6.21 7.13
N PRO A 126 -52.26 -6.34 8.12
CA PRO A 126 -51.91 -6.95 9.41
C PRO A 126 -51.45 -8.40 9.28
N SER A 127 -50.36 -8.76 9.95
CA SER A 127 -49.93 -10.16 10.03
C SER A 127 -50.91 -10.98 10.88
N GLY A 128 -51.11 -12.25 10.52
CA GLY A 128 -51.95 -13.20 11.23
C GLY A 128 -53.02 -13.85 10.34
N PRO A 129 -54.04 -14.47 10.95
CA PRO A 129 -55.14 -15.09 10.23
C PRO A 129 -55.94 -14.08 9.42
N ALA A 130 -56.20 -14.41 8.16
CA ALA A 130 -56.99 -13.65 7.21
C ALA A 130 -57.94 -14.58 6.45
N THR A 131 -58.88 -13.97 5.74
CA THR A 131 -59.85 -14.65 4.90
C THR A 131 -59.79 -14.08 3.50
N LEU A 132 -59.65 -14.95 2.49
CA LEU A 132 -59.79 -14.59 1.09
C LEU A 132 -61.13 -15.11 0.58
N SER A 133 -62.04 -14.19 0.29
CA SER A 133 -63.33 -14.50 -0.32
C SER A 133 -63.29 -14.19 -1.81
N ILE A 134 -63.72 -15.14 -2.63
CA ILE A 134 -63.83 -15.01 -4.09
C ILE A 134 -65.31 -15.04 -4.43
N ILE A 135 -65.83 -13.87 -4.81
CA ILE A 135 -67.23 -13.64 -5.14
C ILE A 135 -67.33 -13.62 -6.65
N ILE A 136 -67.98 -14.62 -7.22
CA ILE A 136 -68.24 -14.70 -8.65
C ILE A 136 -69.73 -14.42 -8.83
N ASN A 137 -70.07 -13.54 -9.77
CA ASN A 137 -71.44 -13.26 -10.17
C ASN A 137 -71.55 -13.39 -11.68
N GLY A 138 -72.61 -13.99 -12.18
CA GLY A 138 -72.75 -14.15 -13.62
C GLY A 138 -73.94 -14.96 -14.03
N THR A 139 -74.23 -14.91 -15.33
CA THR A 139 -75.28 -15.70 -15.94
C THR A 139 -74.79 -16.33 -17.24
N ALA A 140 -75.22 -17.56 -17.47
CA ALA A 140 -75.04 -18.26 -18.74
C ALA A 140 -76.40 -18.74 -19.25
N VAL A 141 -76.50 -18.96 -20.55
CA VAL A 141 -77.72 -19.49 -21.18
C VAL A 141 -77.42 -20.77 -21.92
N MET A 142 -78.32 -21.73 -21.84
CA MET A 142 -78.30 -22.96 -22.60
C MET A 142 -79.73 -23.23 -23.08
N GLY A 143 -79.96 -23.19 -24.39
CA GLY A 143 -81.32 -23.12 -24.94
C GLY A 143 -82.08 -21.90 -24.44
N ASN A 144 -83.27 -22.11 -23.86
CA ASN A 144 -84.12 -21.05 -23.29
C ASN A 144 -83.93 -20.86 -21.77
N THR A 145 -83.05 -21.64 -21.14
CA THR A 145 -82.84 -21.60 -19.69
C THR A 145 -81.65 -20.71 -19.35
N THR A 146 -81.82 -19.85 -18.36
CA THR A 146 -80.74 -19.04 -17.78
C THR A 146 -80.24 -19.72 -16.51
N TYR A 147 -78.92 -19.87 -16.41
CA TYR A 147 -78.21 -20.47 -15.30
C TYR A 147 -77.47 -19.40 -14.52
N ASP A 148 -77.65 -19.40 -13.20
CA ASP A 148 -76.91 -18.55 -12.28
C ASP A 148 -75.53 -19.15 -12.00
N LEU A 149 -74.49 -18.36 -12.23
CA LEU A 149 -73.10 -18.72 -11.94
C LEU A 149 -72.64 -18.17 -10.58
N SER A 150 -73.52 -17.47 -9.87
CA SER A 150 -73.14 -16.69 -8.70
C SER A 150 -72.80 -17.57 -7.50
N ARG A 151 -71.57 -17.46 -7.01
CA ARG A 151 -71.07 -18.26 -5.89
C ARG A 151 -69.92 -17.55 -5.18
N THR A 152 -69.87 -17.74 -3.86
CA THR A 152 -68.77 -17.27 -3.01
C THR A 152 -67.94 -18.45 -2.52
N TYR A 153 -66.63 -18.37 -2.69
CA TYR A 153 -65.66 -19.31 -2.15
C TYR A 153 -64.81 -18.61 -1.09
N THR A 154 -64.54 -19.30 0.01
CA THR A 154 -63.82 -18.71 1.14
C THR A 154 -62.62 -19.57 1.50
N PHE A 155 -61.44 -18.97 1.54
CA PHE A 155 -60.18 -19.61 1.90
C PHE A 155 -59.59 -18.96 3.13
N LYS A 156 -59.09 -19.78 4.06
CA LYS A 156 -58.29 -19.29 5.18
C LYS A 156 -56.89 -18.98 4.66
N VAL A 157 -56.40 -17.79 4.95
CA VAL A 157 -55.06 -17.33 4.58
C VAL A 157 -54.31 -16.94 5.84
N THR A 158 -53.00 -17.18 5.88
CA THR A 158 -52.12 -16.69 6.93
C THR A 158 -51.17 -15.66 6.33
N VAL A 159 -51.25 -14.42 6.80
CA VAL A 159 -50.34 -13.35 6.40
C VAL A 159 -49.16 -13.32 7.35
N LEU A 160 -47.97 -13.59 6.84
CA LEU A 160 -46.73 -13.56 7.60
C LEU A 160 -46.17 -12.14 7.70
N ASP A 161 -45.51 -11.85 8.81
CA ASP A 161 -44.83 -10.60 9.08
C ASP A 161 -43.58 -10.45 8.19
N ASP A 162 -43.33 -9.25 7.67
CA ASP A 162 -42.20 -8.91 6.80
C ASP A 162 -40.91 -8.58 7.57
N THR A 163 -40.97 -8.38 8.89
CA THR A 163 -39.83 -8.05 9.75
C THR A 163 -38.68 -9.06 9.62
N PRO A 164 -38.91 -10.39 9.66
CA PRO A 164 -37.82 -11.36 9.47
C PRO A 164 -37.16 -11.25 8.10
N VAL A 165 -37.92 -10.86 7.07
CA VAL A 165 -37.42 -10.70 5.70
C VAL A 165 -36.53 -9.46 5.60
N ASN A 166 -37.02 -8.34 6.10
CA ASN A 166 -36.27 -7.08 6.16
C ASN A 166 -34.98 -7.23 6.97
N LEU A 167 -35.07 -7.86 8.15
CA LEU A 167 -33.90 -8.10 9.01
C LEU A 167 -32.85 -8.93 8.28
N ARG A 168 -33.26 -10.04 7.64
CA ARG A 168 -32.32 -10.93 6.94
C ARG A 168 -31.60 -10.23 5.79
N ARG A 169 -32.34 -9.44 5.01
CA ARG A 169 -31.79 -8.62 3.93
C ARG A 169 -30.79 -7.61 4.47
N GLN A 170 -31.14 -6.89 5.54
CA GLN A 170 -30.25 -5.90 6.17
C GLN A 170 -28.96 -6.52 6.70
N GLU A 171 -29.04 -7.67 7.35
CA GLU A 171 -27.84 -8.38 7.84
C GLU A 171 -26.90 -8.80 6.71
N ALA A 172 -27.46 -9.31 5.61
CA ALA A 172 -26.67 -9.68 4.43
C ALA A 172 -26.02 -8.45 3.80
N LEU A 173 -26.76 -7.35 3.66
CA LEU A 173 -26.24 -6.09 3.11
C LEU A 173 -25.11 -5.53 3.97
N LEU A 174 -25.31 -5.46 5.29
CA LEU A 174 -24.30 -4.97 6.22
C LEU A 174 -23.02 -5.81 6.15
N SER A 175 -23.16 -7.13 6.04
CA SER A 175 -22.02 -8.04 5.92
C SER A 175 -21.29 -7.84 4.60
N LEU A 176 -22.02 -7.65 3.50
CA LEU A 176 -21.46 -7.35 2.18
C LEU A 176 -20.71 -6.01 2.16
N GLU A 177 -21.27 -4.96 2.76
CA GLU A 177 -20.61 -3.64 2.82
C GLU A 177 -19.35 -3.66 3.68
N ARG A 178 -19.35 -4.43 4.78
CA ARG A 178 -18.13 -4.69 5.57
C ARG A 178 -17.07 -5.40 4.73
N ALA A 179 -17.48 -6.43 3.98
CA ALA A 179 -16.59 -7.13 3.06
C ALA A 179 -16.01 -6.20 1.99
N ARG A 180 -16.83 -5.33 1.39
CA ARG A 180 -16.40 -4.29 0.41
C ARG A 180 -15.37 -3.36 0.99
N THR A 181 -15.66 -2.80 2.16
CA THR A 181 -14.77 -1.85 2.82
C THR A 181 -13.39 -2.47 3.09
N LEU A 182 -13.38 -3.67 3.66
CA LEU A 182 -12.14 -4.38 3.97
C LEU A 182 -11.38 -4.82 2.70
N TYR A 183 -12.09 -5.29 1.69
CA TYR A 183 -11.50 -5.66 0.42
C TYR A 183 -10.86 -4.45 -0.28
N SER A 184 -11.52 -3.30 -0.32
CA SER A 184 -10.95 -2.04 -0.84
C SER A 184 -9.74 -1.55 -0.03
N LEU A 185 -9.72 -1.80 1.28
CA LEU A 185 -8.55 -1.50 2.09
C LEU A 185 -7.34 -2.34 1.67
N LEU A 186 -7.51 -3.64 1.37
CA LEU A 186 -6.42 -4.47 0.85
C LEU A 186 -5.87 -3.94 -0.48
N GLU A 187 -6.76 -3.53 -1.38
CA GLU A 187 -6.37 -2.93 -2.66
C GLU A 187 -5.60 -1.62 -2.45
N GLY A 188 -6.08 -0.75 -1.57
CA GLY A 188 -5.45 0.53 -1.24
C GLY A 188 -4.07 0.36 -0.58
N LEU A 189 -3.85 -0.73 0.15
CA LEU A 189 -2.54 -1.07 0.72
C LEU A 189 -1.58 -1.70 -0.29
N GLY A 190 -2.02 -1.99 -1.52
CA GLY A 190 -1.20 -2.64 -2.53
C GLY A 190 -0.84 -4.09 -2.18
N VAL A 191 -1.60 -4.73 -1.30
CA VAL A 191 -1.36 -6.12 -0.89
C VAL A 191 -1.84 -7.06 -2.00
N SER A 192 -1.07 -8.11 -2.30
CA SER A 192 -1.48 -9.12 -3.27
C SER A 192 -2.72 -9.86 -2.78
N ILE A 193 -3.85 -9.65 -3.46
CA ILE A 193 -5.13 -10.30 -3.14
C ILE A 193 -5.20 -11.69 -3.80
N PRO A 194 -5.45 -12.77 -3.04
CA PRO A 194 -5.67 -14.11 -3.60
C PRO A 194 -6.88 -14.16 -4.54
N SER A 195 -6.81 -14.99 -5.59
CA SER A 195 -7.95 -15.18 -6.52
C SER A 195 -9.20 -15.68 -5.81
N GLU A 196 -9.06 -16.62 -4.88
CA GLU A 196 -10.18 -17.17 -4.11
C GLU A 196 -10.95 -16.07 -3.34
N LEU A 197 -10.24 -15.07 -2.81
CA LEU A 197 -10.86 -13.94 -2.11
C LEU A 197 -11.67 -13.06 -3.07
N ARG A 198 -11.17 -12.88 -4.30
CA ARG A 198 -11.93 -12.20 -5.37
C ARG A 198 -13.19 -12.96 -5.73
N ASP A 199 -13.09 -14.28 -5.85
CA ASP A 199 -14.22 -15.13 -6.21
C ASP A 199 -15.31 -15.10 -5.13
N TYR A 200 -14.93 -15.15 -3.84
CA TYR A 200 -15.88 -14.98 -2.75
C TYR A 200 -16.56 -13.62 -2.76
N MET A 201 -15.82 -12.56 -3.08
CA MET A 201 -16.35 -11.21 -3.14
C MET A 201 -17.36 -11.03 -4.29
N ALA A 202 -17.04 -11.59 -5.46
CA ALA A 202 -17.94 -11.62 -6.61
C ALA A 202 -19.20 -12.44 -6.30
N ALA A 203 -19.04 -13.64 -5.74
CA ALA A 203 -20.16 -14.50 -5.35
C ALA A 203 -21.08 -13.83 -4.32
N ALA A 204 -20.52 -13.17 -3.30
CA ALA A 204 -21.31 -12.46 -2.30
C ALA A 204 -22.19 -11.36 -2.91
N SER A 205 -21.63 -10.58 -3.85
CA SER A 205 -22.36 -9.51 -4.55
C SER A 205 -23.44 -10.07 -5.49
N ASP A 206 -23.10 -11.09 -6.30
CA ASP A 206 -24.06 -11.71 -7.23
C ASP A 206 -25.24 -12.36 -6.50
N LEU A 207 -24.96 -13.10 -5.43
CA LEU A 207 -26.00 -13.72 -4.60
C LEU A 207 -26.91 -12.67 -3.95
N PHE A 208 -26.37 -11.53 -3.49
CA PHE A 208 -27.19 -10.46 -2.94
C PHE A 208 -28.15 -9.89 -4.00
N SER A 209 -27.64 -9.57 -5.19
CA SER A 209 -28.46 -9.08 -6.30
C SER A 209 -29.51 -10.10 -6.75
N LYS A 210 -29.14 -11.39 -6.79
CA LYS A 210 -30.07 -12.48 -7.08
C LYS A 210 -31.17 -12.60 -6.04
N ALA A 211 -30.84 -12.45 -4.75
CA ALA A 211 -31.81 -12.46 -3.66
C ALA A 211 -32.79 -11.28 -3.74
N ASP A 212 -32.31 -10.08 -4.07
CA ASP A 212 -33.16 -8.91 -4.33
C ASP A 212 -34.14 -9.17 -5.48
N ASN A 213 -33.67 -9.76 -6.58
CA ASN A 213 -34.53 -10.10 -7.71
C ASN A 213 -35.60 -11.15 -7.35
N LEU A 214 -35.22 -12.22 -6.66
CA LEU A 214 -36.16 -13.24 -6.16
C LEU A 214 -37.23 -12.61 -5.25
N LEU A 215 -36.82 -11.71 -4.36
CA LEU A 215 -37.70 -11.08 -3.39
C LEU A 215 -38.68 -10.10 -4.06
N TYR A 216 -38.18 -9.16 -4.84
CA TYR A 216 -38.97 -8.01 -5.33
C TYR A 216 -39.61 -8.24 -6.69
N ALA A 217 -39.00 -9.03 -7.58
CA ALA A 217 -39.54 -9.28 -8.92
C ALA A 217 -40.39 -10.54 -8.97
N LEU A 218 -40.00 -11.58 -8.22
CA LEU A 218 -40.64 -12.90 -8.29
C LEU A 218 -41.52 -13.22 -7.07
N GLY A 219 -41.35 -12.52 -5.95
CA GLY A 219 -42.07 -12.82 -4.71
C GLY A 219 -41.67 -14.17 -4.08
N ASP A 220 -40.53 -14.74 -4.47
CA ASP A 220 -40.01 -16.00 -3.92
C ASP A 220 -39.20 -15.70 -2.64
N VAL A 221 -39.93 -15.49 -1.55
CA VAL A 221 -39.35 -15.08 -0.27
C VAL A 221 -38.44 -16.17 0.31
N ASP A 222 -38.86 -17.43 0.29
CA ASP A 222 -38.09 -18.52 0.90
C ASP A 222 -36.73 -18.72 0.21
N THR A 223 -36.72 -18.70 -1.12
CA THR A 223 -35.46 -18.78 -1.88
C THR A 223 -34.63 -17.51 -1.70
N ALA A 224 -35.25 -16.33 -1.64
CA ALA A 224 -34.53 -15.08 -1.36
C ALA A 224 -33.83 -15.10 0.01
N LEU A 225 -34.53 -15.53 1.07
CA LEU A 225 -33.96 -15.64 2.43
C LEU A 225 -32.76 -16.58 2.51
N ARG A 226 -32.84 -17.74 1.82
CA ARG A 226 -31.70 -18.66 1.69
C ARG A 226 -30.55 -18.00 0.94
N THR A 227 -30.84 -17.34 -0.18
CA THR A 227 -29.82 -16.67 -1.00
C THR A 227 -29.13 -15.51 -0.25
N TYR A 228 -29.86 -14.73 0.57
CA TYR A 228 -29.25 -13.75 1.48
C TYR A 228 -28.34 -14.40 2.52
N SER A 229 -28.67 -15.60 2.99
CA SER A 229 -27.82 -16.37 3.91
C SER A 229 -26.49 -16.69 3.27
N ASP A 230 -26.52 -17.16 2.03
CA ASP A 230 -25.33 -17.54 1.30
C ASP A 230 -24.47 -16.30 1.02
N SER A 231 -25.08 -15.20 0.57
CA SER A 231 -24.39 -13.90 0.39
C SER A 231 -23.71 -13.43 1.69
N LYS A 232 -24.41 -13.50 2.83
CA LYS A 232 -23.86 -13.18 4.15
C LYS A 232 -22.66 -14.06 4.49
N MET A 233 -22.79 -15.38 4.31
CA MET A 233 -21.71 -16.33 4.57
C MET A 233 -20.47 -16.04 3.72
N PHE A 234 -20.63 -15.81 2.41
CA PHE A 234 -19.50 -15.44 1.54
C PHE A 234 -18.88 -14.11 1.94
N SER A 235 -19.70 -13.12 2.32
CA SER A 235 -19.21 -11.84 2.83
C SER A 235 -18.39 -12.00 4.11
N GLU A 236 -18.84 -12.83 5.06
CA GLU A 236 -18.12 -13.14 6.29
C GLU A 236 -16.79 -13.87 6.03
N ARG A 237 -16.74 -14.75 5.02
CA ARG A 237 -15.48 -15.35 4.55
C ARG A 237 -14.52 -14.30 3.99
N VAL A 238 -15.02 -13.36 3.20
CA VAL A 238 -14.20 -12.24 2.69
C VAL A 238 -13.64 -11.43 3.85
N VAL A 239 -14.48 -11.06 4.82
CA VAL A 239 -14.07 -10.33 6.04
C VAL A 239 -12.98 -11.11 6.78
N SER A 240 -13.21 -12.39 7.09
CA SER A 240 -12.26 -13.20 7.86
C SER A 240 -10.92 -13.35 7.15
N ASN A 241 -10.94 -13.72 5.87
CA ASN A 241 -9.71 -13.87 5.08
C ASN A 241 -8.96 -12.55 4.94
N THR A 242 -9.69 -11.45 4.75
CA THR A 242 -9.08 -10.12 4.69
C THR A 242 -8.38 -9.75 6.00
N LEU A 243 -9.02 -10.00 7.14
CA LEU A 243 -8.42 -9.75 8.46
C LEU A 243 -7.15 -10.57 8.68
N THR A 244 -7.12 -11.83 8.22
CA THR A 244 -5.90 -12.66 8.25
C THR A 244 -4.78 -12.07 7.41
N ILE A 245 -5.08 -11.64 6.17
CA ILE A 245 -4.10 -11.02 5.27
C ILE A 245 -3.58 -9.71 5.87
N LEU A 246 -4.46 -8.85 6.40
CA LEU A 246 -4.08 -7.60 7.06
C LEU A 246 -3.20 -7.85 8.28
N SER A 247 -3.50 -8.86 9.08
CA SER A 247 -2.71 -9.23 10.25
C SER A 247 -1.30 -9.67 9.85
N ALA A 248 -1.17 -10.48 8.80
CA ALA A 248 0.13 -10.91 8.27
C ALA A 248 0.92 -9.72 7.70
N TYR A 249 0.25 -8.83 6.97
CA TYR A 249 0.85 -7.60 6.44
C TYR A 249 1.38 -6.69 7.56
N MET A 250 0.59 -6.46 8.62
CA MET A 250 1.01 -5.68 9.78
C MET A 250 2.19 -6.30 10.52
N LEU A 251 2.22 -7.62 10.66
CA LEU A 251 3.36 -8.33 11.25
C LEU A 251 4.64 -8.12 10.43
N SER A 252 4.54 -8.17 9.09
CA SER A 252 5.68 -7.89 8.21
C SER A 252 6.20 -6.46 8.37
N ILE A 253 5.31 -5.46 8.48
CA ILE A 253 5.70 -4.07 8.74
C ILE A 253 6.46 -3.97 10.06
N ASN A 254 5.93 -4.57 11.14
CA ASN A 254 6.56 -4.54 12.46
C ASN A 254 7.96 -5.17 12.44
N ASN A 255 8.14 -6.29 11.74
CA ASN A 255 9.44 -6.93 11.57
C ASN A 255 10.43 -6.04 10.80
N ASN A 256 9.96 -5.36 9.74
CA ASN A 256 10.78 -4.41 8.99
C ASN A 256 11.21 -3.22 9.86
N ILE A 257 10.29 -2.65 10.66
CA ILE A 257 10.60 -1.58 11.61
C ILE A 257 11.66 -2.03 12.62
N ALA A 258 11.52 -3.23 13.19
CA ALA A 258 12.50 -3.77 14.12
C ALA A 258 13.89 -3.93 13.46
N SER A 259 13.95 -4.41 12.22
CA SER A 259 15.20 -4.53 11.45
C SER A 259 15.85 -3.17 11.17
N ILE A 260 15.06 -2.16 10.79
CA ILE A 260 15.53 -0.79 10.60
C ILE A 260 16.08 -0.23 11.90
N ASN A 261 15.37 -0.40 13.03
CA ASN A 261 15.83 0.07 14.34
C ASN A 261 17.17 -0.56 14.73
N ASN A 262 17.34 -1.87 14.54
CA ASN A 262 18.61 -2.54 14.79
C ASN A 262 19.74 -2.01 13.89
N SER A 263 19.44 -1.74 12.61
CA SER A 263 20.39 -1.15 11.68
C SER A 263 20.82 0.25 12.12
N LEU A 264 19.88 1.08 12.57
CA LEU A 264 20.16 2.42 13.10
C LEU A 264 21.02 2.37 14.37
N ILE A 265 20.74 1.46 15.30
CA ILE A 265 21.54 1.24 16.51
C ILE A 265 22.99 0.89 16.12
N ASN A 266 23.17 -0.04 15.20
CA ASN A 266 24.48 -0.46 14.72
C ASN A 266 25.23 0.66 14.00
N MET A 267 24.54 1.45 13.16
CA MET A 267 25.11 2.63 12.51
C MET A 267 25.57 3.65 13.54
N ASN A 268 24.76 3.95 14.55
CA ASN A 268 25.10 4.89 15.60
C ASN A 268 26.34 4.43 16.40
N ALA A 269 26.40 3.15 16.78
CA ALA A 269 27.57 2.57 17.43
C ALA A 269 28.83 2.68 16.56
N SER A 270 28.72 2.39 15.25
CA SER A 270 29.84 2.52 14.31
C SER A 270 30.29 3.97 14.13
N ILE A 271 29.37 4.94 14.10
CA ILE A 271 29.69 6.37 13.99
C ILE A 271 30.45 6.81 15.25
N ASN A 272 29.96 6.46 16.44
CA ASN A 272 30.62 6.79 17.70
C ASN A 272 32.03 6.20 17.79
N ALA A 273 32.22 4.95 17.36
CA ALA A 273 33.56 4.35 17.32
C ALA A 273 34.52 5.11 16.40
N ARG A 274 34.05 5.55 15.22
CA ARG A 274 34.84 6.35 14.28
C ARG A 274 35.15 7.75 14.82
N LEU A 275 34.19 8.40 15.48
CA LEU A 275 34.40 9.70 16.12
C LEU A 275 35.45 9.61 17.22
N ASN A 276 35.37 8.61 18.10
CA ASN A 276 36.37 8.41 19.17
C ASN A 276 37.77 8.14 18.61
N ALA A 277 37.87 7.34 17.53
CA ALA A 277 39.14 7.07 16.86
C ALA A 277 39.72 8.34 16.21
N ALA A 278 38.87 9.17 15.60
CA ALA A 278 39.27 10.45 15.02
C ALA A 278 39.73 11.43 16.11
N GLU A 279 39.02 11.53 17.23
CA GLU A 279 39.39 12.35 18.38
C GLU A 279 40.77 11.93 18.94
N THR A 280 40.99 10.64 19.11
CA THR A 280 42.28 10.08 19.56
C THR A 280 43.41 10.43 18.58
N SER A 281 43.16 10.30 17.27
CA SER A 281 44.13 10.62 16.23
C SER A 281 44.47 12.12 16.19
N LEU A 282 43.46 12.98 16.34
CA LEU A 282 43.64 14.43 16.42
C LEU A 282 44.44 14.82 17.66
N LYS A 283 44.20 14.17 18.80
CA LYS A 283 44.98 14.41 20.02
C LYS A 283 46.46 14.05 19.83
N SER A 284 46.74 12.89 19.23
CA SER A 284 48.11 12.47 18.92
C SER A 284 48.82 13.43 17.94
N LEU A 285 48.10 13.91 16.92
CA LEU A 285 48.63 14.92 16.00
C LEU A 285 48.95 16.23 16.73
N SER A 286 48.04 16.70 17.59
CA SER A 286 48.27 17.90 18.41
C SER A 286 49.51 17.78 19.29
N ASP A 287 49.73 16.62 19.92
CA ASP A 287 50.90 16.38 20.77
C ASP A 287 52.21 16.35 19.96
N SER A 288 52.14 15.79 18.74
CA SER A 288 53.26 15.78 17.79
C SER A 288 53.63 17.20 17.32
N ILE A 289 52.62 18.03 17.00
CA ILE A 289 52.82 19.44 16.64
C ILE A 289 53.47 20.21 17.80
N SER A 290 52.98 20.02 19.02
CA SER A 290 53.56 20.65 20.22
C SER A 290 55.03 20.28 20.42
N THR A 291 55.37 19.00 20.22
CA THR A 291 56.76 18.51 20.28
C THR A 291 57.63 19.17 19.20
N LEU A 292 57.12 19.23 17.96
CA LEU A 292 57.84 19.87 16.86
C LEU A 292 58.09 21.35 17.14
N SER A 293 57.10 22.09 17.67
CA SER A 293 57.26 23.49 18.04
C SER A 293 58.39 23.69 19.06
N LYS A 294 58.47 22.85 20.10
CA LYS A 294 59.56 22.90 21.10
C LYS A 294 60.93 22.60 20.50
N ASN A 295 61.01 21.63 19.59
CA ASN A 295 62.25 21.30 18.89
C ASN A 295 62.71 22.46 18.01
N LEU A 296 61.79 23.11 17.30
CA LEU A 296 62.08 24.31 16.49
C LEU A 296 62.56 25.48 17.36
N GLU A 297 61.93 25.72 18.50
CA GLU A 297 62.37 26.74 19.46
C GLU A 297 63.79 26.46 19.98
N THR A 298 64.07 25.20 20.33
CA THR A 298 65.41 24.77 20.78
C THR A 298 66.45 24.97 19.68
N LEU A 299 66.15 24.56 18.44
CA LEU A 299 67.04 24.74 17.30
C LEU A 299 67.31 26.22 17.03
N ALA A 300 66.28 27.07 17.07
CA ALA A 300 66.43 28.52 16.90
C ALA A 300 67.35 29.12 17.96
N LYS A 301 67.21 28.70 19.23
CA LYS A 301 68.11 29.11 20.32
C LYS A 301 69.55 28.67 20.06
N THR A 302 69.77 27.40 19.72
CA THR A 302 71.12 26.89 19.41
C THR A 302 71.78 27.66 18.26
N LEU A 303 71.03 27.98 17.21
CA LEU A 303 71.56 28.77 16.09
C LEU A 303 71.93 30.20 16.53
N ASN A 304 71.12 30.85 17.37
CA ASN A 304 71.44 32.16 17.93
C ASN A 304 72.69 32.12 18.82
N ASP A 305 72.83 31.10 19.66
CA ASP A 305 74.00 30.90 20.51
C ASP A 305 75.26 30.71 19.66
N TYR A 306 75.17 29.89 18.60
CA TYR A 306 76.26 29.65 17.67
C TYR A 306 76.67 30.92 16.90
N SER A 307 75.70 31.68 16.40
CA SER A 307 75.92 32.99 15.75
C SER A 307 76.63 33.96 16.69
N SER A 308 76.19 34.04 17.95
CA SER A 308 76.84 34.89 18.98
C SER A 308 78.27 34.46 19.26
N SER A 309 78.52 33.15 19.35
CA SER A 309 79.86 32.59 19.53
C SER A 309 80.79 32.93 18.36
N LEU A 310 80.32 32.76 17.12
CA LEU A 310 81.08 33.15 15.92
C LEU A 310 81.41 34.64 15.91
N ASN A 311 80.45 35.51 16.25
CA ASN A 311 80.69 36.96 16.34
C ASN A 311 81.79 37.28 17.37
N ASN A 312 81.81 36.60 18.51
CA ASN A 312 82.86 36.75 19.52
C ASN A 312 84.23 36.30 18.99
N VAL A 313 84.29 35.16 18.30
CA VAL A 313 85.53 34.66 17.67
C VAL A 313 86.05 35.66 16.63
N ILE A 314 85.18 36.14 15.74
CA ILE A 314 85.52 37.14 14.71
C ILE A 314 86.06 38.42 15.36
N SER A 315 85.38 38.92 16.40
CA SER A 315 85.82 40.11 17.14
C SER A 315 87.20 39.91 17.80
N GLY A 316 87.43 38.74 18.39
CA GLY A 316 88.72 38.36 18.97
C GLY A 316 89.84 38.30 17.93
N ILE A 317 89.60 37.66 16.78
CA ILE A 317 90.54 37.63 15.65
C ILE A 317 90.86 39.05 15.20
N ASN A 318 89.84 39.90 15.00
CA ASN A 318 90.02 41.27 14.53
C ASN A 318 90.88 42.10 15.51
N THR A 319 90.65 41.93 16.81
CA THR A 319 91.46 42.57 17.86
C THR A 319 92.91 42.09 17.83
N ASN A 320 93.13 40.78 17.71
CA ASN A 320 94.48 40.21 17.64
C ASN A 320 95.24 40.62 16.38
N LEU A 321 94.57 40.70 15.23
CA LEU A 321 95.14 41.22 13.99
C LEU A 321 95.57 42.67 14.17
N LYS A 322 94.69 43.54 14.66
CA LYS A 322 95.02 44.96 14.93
C LYS A 322 96.21 45.12 15.89
N ASN A 323 96.26 44.30 16.93
CA ASN A 323 97.40 44.28 17.86
C ASN A 323 98.69 43.81 17.19
N THR A 324 98.60 42.81 16.32
CA THR A 324 99.74 42.29 15.55
C THR A 324 100.24 43.33 14.57
N ASP A 325 99.36 43.98 13.81
CA ASP A 325 99.71 45.08 12.91
C ASP A 325 100.42 46.20 13.66
N SER A 326 99.89 46.61 14.82
CA SER A 326 100.53 47.63 15.66
C SER A 326 101.94 47.22 16.14
N LYS A 327 102.14 45.92 16.44
CA LYS A 327 103.48 45.39 16.80
C LYS A 327 104.42 45.39 15.60
N ILE A 328 103.92 45.01 14.42
CA ILE A 328 104.68 45.05 13.16
C ILE A 328 105.12 46.49 12.88
N ASP A 329 104.21 47.46 12.96
CA ASP A 329 104.51 48.88 12.79
C ASP A 329 105.60 49.37 13.76
N ASN A 330 105.53 48.95 15.03
CA ASN A 330 106.56 49.26 16.03
C ASN A 330 107.91 48.64 15.68
N VAL A 331 107.95 47.38 15.23
CA VAL A 331 109.18 46.71 14.80
C VAL A 331 109.76 47.40 13.56
N VAL A 332 108.93 47.74 12.58
CA VAL A 332 109.34 48.50 11.38
C VAL A 332 109.94 49.84 11.79
N LYS A 333 109.31 50.56 12.72
CA LYS A 333 109.84 51.82 13.26
C LYS A 333 111.19 51.62 13.95
N MET A 334 111.32 50.64 14.83
CA MET A 334 112.59 50.30 15.50
C MET A 334 113.69 49.97 14.50
N ILE A 335 113.40 49.18 13.46
CA ILE A 335 114.37 48.85 12.40
C ILE A 335 114.79 50.11 11.67
N ASN A 336 113.86 50.98 11.29
CA ASN A 336 114.17 52.24 10.61
C ASN A 336 115.02 53.18 11.50
N ASP A 337 114.69 53.30 12.79
CA ASP A 337 115.44 54.12 13.74
C ASP A 337 116.88 53.58 13.94
N GLU A 338 117.04 52.27 14.10
CA GLU A 338 118.34 51.61 14.20
C GLU A 338 119.16 51.76 12.91
N LEU A 339 118.53 51.56 11.75
CA LEU A 339 119.16 51.71 10.44
C LEU A 339 119.63 53.15 10.22
N ASN A 340 118.77 54.14 10.49
CA ASN A 340 119.11 55.56 10.39
C ASN A 340 120.27 55.94 11.33
N THR A 341 120.27 55.41 12.56
CA THR A 341 121.35 55.64 13.53
C THR A 341 122.67 55.06 13.05
N LYS A 342 122.67 53.80 12.58
CA LYS A 342 123.88 53.15 12.02
C LYS A 342 124.37 53.84 10.75
N LEU A 343 123.46 54.25 9.87
CA LEU A 343 123.81 54.97 8.65
C LEU A 343 124.43 56.33 8.99
N SER A 344 123.84 57.09 9.92
CA SER A 344 124.41 58.36 10.40
C SER A 344 125.80 58.15 10.99
N SER A 345 125.98 57.15 11.86
CA SER A 345 127.28 56.82 12.45
C SER A 345 128.32 56.42 11.40
N PHE A 346 127.91 55.64 10.39
CA PHE A 346 128.77 55.26 9.27
C PHE A 346 129.18 56.47 8.43
N VAL A 347 128.24 57.36 8.10
CA VAL A 347 128.49 58.62 7.40
C VAL A 347 129.44 59.51 8.22
N ASP A 348 129.23 59.64 9.53
CA ASP A 348 130.12 60.38 10.41
C ASP A 348 131.54 59.80 10.44
N ASN A 349 131.66 58.48 10.42
CA ASN A 349 132.97 57.81 10.37
C ASN A 349 133.68 58.03 9.03
N ILE A 350 132.94 57.96 7.91
CA ILE A 350 133.45 58.35 6.59
C ILE A 350 133.93 59.80 6.62
N ASN A 351 133.13 60.72 7.14
CA ASN A 351 133.48 62.14 7.23
C ASN A 351 134.73 62.37 8.08
N LYS A 352 134.87 61.68 9.23
CA LYS A 352 136.09 61.72 10.05
C LYS A 352 137.31 61.21 9.30
N ASN A 353 137.20 60.07 8.62
CA ASN A 353 138.29 59.51 7.82
C ASN A 353 138.67 60.45 6.67
N PHE A 354 137.69 61.03 5.98
CA PHE A 354 137.91 62.01 4.92
C PHE A 354 138.63 63.27 5.44
N ASN A 355 138.20 63.80 6.59
CA ASN A 355 138.84 64.95 7.23
C ASN A 355 140.29 64.63 7.67
N ASN A 356 140.54 63.42 8.19
CA ASN A 356 141.90 62.98 8.52
C ASN A 356 142.79 62.87 7.28
N ILE A 357 142.28 62.28 6.20
CA ILE A 357 142.99 62.21 4.90
C ILE A 357 143.29 63.62 4.39
N ASN A 358 142.32 64.53 4.46
CA ASN A 358 142.49 65.92 4.03
C ASN A 358 143.57 66.65 4.86
N SER A 359 143.59 66.42 6.19
CA SER A 359 144.64 66.94 7.09
C SER A 359 146.03 66.39 6.74
N ILE A 360 146.15 65.08 6.49
CA ILE A 360 147.40 64.45 6.06
C ILE A 360 147.87 65.03 4.71
N LEU A 361 146.97 65.19 3.74
CA LEU A 361 147.27 65.81 2.45
C LEU A 361 147.76 67.26 2.62
N SER A 362 147.13 68.04 3.50
CA SER A 362 147.58 69.39 3.85
C SER A 362 148.98 69.38 4.49
N ALA A 363 149.24 68.46 5.43
CA ALA A 363 150.56 68.30 6.03
C ALA A 363 151.62 67.89 5.00
N ILE A 364 151.28 67.02 4.04
CA ILE A 364 152.15 66.64 2.90
C ILE A 364 152.37 67.85 1.98
N GLN A 365 151.33 68.64 1.68
CA GLN A 365 151.48 69.87 0.92
C GLN A 365 152.46 70.83 1.61
N ILE A 366 152.32 71.05 2.92
CA ILE A 366 153.26 71.87 3.71
C ILE A 366 154.66 71.26 3.67
N ALA A 367 154.81 69.96 3.86
CA ALA A 367 156.11 69.28 3.81
C ALA A 367 156.77 69.39 2.43
N LEU A 368 156.01 69.30 1.33
CA LEU A 368 156.48 69.51 -0.03
C LEU A 368 156.86 70.98 -0.27
N ILE A 369 156.10 71.94 0.29
CA ILE A 369 156.46 73.36 0.28
C ILE A 369 157.79 73.57 1.04
N VAL A 370 157.94 73.00 2.23
CA VAL A 370 159.18 73.07 3.03
C VAL A 370 160.34 72.41 2.31
N LEU A 371 160.13 71.27 1.64
CA LEU A 371 161.15 70.60 0.83
C LEU A 371 161.53 71.47 -0.39
N GLY A 372 160.55 72.08 -1.04
CA GLY A 372 160.76 73.06 -2.11
C GLY A 372 161.59 74.25 -1.64
N VAL A 373 161.29 74.80 -0.45
CA VAL A 373 162.07 75.87 0.18
C VAL A 373 163.48 75.39 0.56
N ALA A 374 163.63 74.18 1.11
CA ALA A 374 164.92 73.62 1.47
C ALA A 374 165.82 73.37 0.25
N ILE A 375 165.27 72.93 -0.89
CA ILE A 375 166.01 72.78 -2.15
C ILE A 375 166.50 74.15 -2.65
N ILE A 376 165.69 75.21 -2.50
CA ILE A 376 166.09 76.59 -2.83
C ILE A 376 167.21 77.07 -1.89
N VAL A 377 167.12 76.78 -0.58
CA VAL A 377 168.12 77.20 0.42
C VAL A 377 169.43 76.41 0.30
N VAL A 378 169.39 75.10 0.06
CA VAL A 378 170.60 74.27 -0.17
C VAL A 378 171.23 74.61 -1.52
N GLY A 379 170.44 74.96 -2.54
CA GLY A 379 170.94 75.53 -3.79
C GLY A 379 171.68 76.85 -3.60
N ALA A 380 171.25 77.70 -2.65
CA ALA A 380 171.89 78.99 -2.39
C ALA A 380 173.21 78.88 -1.60
N VAL A 381 173.36 77.89 -0.71
CA VAL A 381 174.58 77.73 0.11
C VAL A 381 175.77 77.18 -0.70
N GLY A 382 175.54 76.62 -1.89
CA GLY A 382 176.59 76.11 -2.78
C GLY A 382 177.32 77.17 -3.64
N PHE A 383 176.83 78.42 -3.74
CA PHE A 383 177.24 79.32 -4.82
C PHE A 383 178.11 80.53 -4.43
N ILE A 384 178.50 80.71 -3.16
CA ILE A 384 179.44 81.81 -2.78
C ILE A 384 180.62 81.23 -2.01
N ARG A 385 181.35 80.35 -2.69
CA ARG A 385 182.78 80.12 -2.45
C ARG A 385 183.46 79.77 -3.78
N ARG A 386 183.43 80.73 -4.71
CA ARG A 386 184.47 80.99 -5.71
C ARG A 386 184.29 82.37 -6.32
#